data_AF-A0A950B6B2-F1
#
_entry.id   AF-A0A950B6B2-F1
#
_cell.length_a   1.000
_cell.length_b   1.000
_cell.length_c   1.000
_cell.angle_alpha   90.00
_cell.angle_beta   90.00
_cell.angle_gamma   90.00
#
_symmetry.space_group_name_H-M   'P 1'
#
loop_
_entity.id
_entity.type
_entity.pdbx_description
1 polymer ?
#
loop_
_entity_poly.entity_id
_entity_poly.type
_entity_poly.pdbx_seq_one_letter_code
_entity_poly.pdbx_strand_id
1 'polypeptide(L)'
;ARRQANGYRSYPEEAVLALRLIATAQRAGFSLDELRQLLPDDLEHWQHDELLATLRSKLQSIDLMLAQLTKSRAELNELIAQIEARPEDMDCASNARRVLSQMRLLGQGDEAGEPDQPRS
;
A
#
# COMPACT_ATOMS: atom_id res chain seq x y z
N ALA A 1 -24.14 22.61 4.85
CA ALA A 1 -24.93 22.50 3.60
C ALA A 1 -26.31 23.13 3.78
N ARG A 2 -26.71 24.09 2.92
CA ARG A 2 -28.03 24.74 2.99
C ARG A 2 -28.98 24.08 1.98
N ARG A 3 -30.11 23.54 2.45
CA ARG A 3 -31.15 22.99 1.56
C ARG A 3 -31.94 24.15 0.96
N GLN A 4 -32.07 24.16 -0.37
CA GLN A 4 -32.97 25.08 -1.06
C GLN A 4 -34.43 24.61 -0.89
N ALA A 5 -35.38 25.54 -1.01
CA ALA A 5 -36.82 25.26 -0.86
C ALA A 5 -37.35 24.23 -1.89
N ASN A 6 -36.60 23.95 -2.97
CA ASN A 6 -36.87 22.97 -4.01
C ASN A 6 -36.24 21.58 -3.74
N GLY A 7 -35.61 21.36 -2.58
CA GLY A 7 -34.98 20.09 -2.20
C GLY A 7 -33.55 19.90 -2.72
N TYR A 8 -33.00 20.82 -3.51
CA TYR A 8 -31.62 20.73 -3.99
C TYR A 8 -30.60 21.21 -2.96
N ARG A 9 -29.42 20.59 -2.97
CA ARG A 9 -28.26 21.04 -2.19
C ARG A 9 -27.50 22.07 -3.02
N SER A 10 -27.40 23.28 -2.49
CA SER A 10 -26.49 24.30 -3.03
C SER A 10 -25.10 24.04 -2.48
N TYR A 11 -24.14 23.75 -3.36
CA TYR A 11 -22.73 23.60 -3.00
C TYR A 11 -21.98 24.87 -3.41
N PRO A 12 -21.30 25.55 -2.49
CA PRO A 12 -20.47 26.70 -2.83
C PRO A 12 -19.14 26.22 -3.46
N GLU A 13 -18.38 27.10 -4.11
CA GLU A 13 -17.16 26.71 -4.85
C GLU A 13 -16.10 26.05 -3.94
N GLU A 14 -16.04 26.47 -2.69
CA GLU A 14 -15.14 25.92 -1.66
C GLU A 14 -15.43 24.44 -1.41
N ALA A 15 -16.69 24.00 -1.53
CA ALA A 15 -17.06 22.59 -1.40
C ALA A 15 -16.56 21.75 -2.58
N VAL A 16 -16.49 22.33 -3.79
CA VAL A 16 -15.91 21.65 -4.96
C VAL A 16 -14.41 21.48 -4.77
N LEU A 17 -13.73 22.49 -4.23
CA LEU A 17 -12.29 22.43 -3.93
C LEU A 17 -11.98 21.36 -2.88
N ALA A 18 -12.77 21.31 -1.80
CA ALA A 18 -12.65 20.26 -0.78
C ALA A 18 -12.84 18.85 -1.37
N LEU A 19 -13.83 18.64 -2.24
CA LEU A 19 -14.04 17.35 -2.90
C LEU A 19 -12.87 16.95 -3.81
N ARG A 20 -12.25 17.89 -4.53
CA ARG A 20 -11.05 17.62 -5.34
C ARG A 20 -9.86 17.23 -4.49
N LEU A 21 -9.69 17.86 -3.33
CA LEU A 21 -8.65 17.53 -2.37
C LEU A 21 -8.85 16.12 -1.80
N ILE A 22 -10.07 15.81 -1.35
CA ILE A 22 -10.46 14.47 -0.87
C ILE A 22 -10.18 13.42 -1.94
N ALA A 23 -10.65 13.63 -3.19
CA ALA A 23 -10.43 12.70 -4.28
C ALA A 23 -8.94 12.50 -4.62
N THR A 24 -8.12 13.52 -4.45
CA THR A 24 -6.66 13.42 -4.65
C THR A 24 -6.00 12.63 -3.54
N ALA A 25 -6.39 12.87 -2.28
CA ALA A 25 -5.85 12.14 -1.15
C ALA A 25 -6.29 10.66 -1.14
N GLN A 26 -7.53 10.36 -1.52
CA GLN A 26 -7.96 8.96 -1.69
C GLN A 26 -7.15 8.22 -2.75
N ARG A 27 -6.78 8.88 -3.86
CA ARG A 27 -5.86 8.29 -4.86
C ARG A 27 -4.45 8.08 -4.31
N ALA A 28 -4.01 8.90 -3.36
CA ALA A 28 -2.77 8.70 -2.61
C ALA A 28 -2.91 7.65 -1.48
N GLY A 29 -4.05 6.95 -1.40
CA GLY A 29 -4.29 5.85 -0.49
C GLY A 29 -4.96 6.22 0.83
N PHE A 30 -5.32 7.49 1.05
CA PHE A 30 -6.01 7.89 2.28
C PHE A 30 -7.44 7.34 2.35
N SER A 31 -7.83 6.80 3.51
CA SER A 31 -9.21 6.42 3.78
C SER A 31 -10.07 7.66 4.07
N LEU A 32 -11.40 7.55 3.95
CA LEU A 32 -12.30 8.65 4.33
C LEU A 32 -12.21 8.98 5.83
N ASP A 33 -11.91 7.99 6.67
CA ASP A 33 -11.78 8.20 8.11
C ASP A 33 -10.51 9.00 8.44
N GLU A 34 -9.38 8.65 7.80
CA GLU A 34 -8.14 9.43 7.87
C GLU A 34 -8.37 10.87 7.37
N LEU A 35 -9.13 11.04 6.29
CA LEU A 35 -9.39 12.38 5.73
C LEU A 35 -10.33 13.22 6.59
N ARG A 36 -11.30 12.63 7.29
CA ARG A 36 -12.14 13.39 8.22
C ARG A 36 -11.35 13.92 9.41
N GLN A 37 -10.30 13.23 9.82
CA GLN A 37 -9.39 13.73 10.87
C GLN A 37 -8.49 14.85 10.33
N LEU A 38 -8.09 14.79 9.06
CA LEU A 38 -7.16 15.76 8.46
C LEU A 38 -7.82 17.04 7.92
N LEU A 39 -9.09 16.96 7.53
CA LEU A 39 -9.84 18.06 6.93
C LEU A 39 -10.93 18.51 7.91
N PRO A 40 -10.62 19.45 8.82
CA PRO A 40 -11.65 20.03 9.69
C PRO A 40 -12.73 20.72 8.86
N ASP A 41 -13.95 20.80 9.41
CA ASP A 41 -15.08 21.49 8.77
C ASP A 41 -14.80 22.99 8.53
N ASP A 42 -13.81 23.54 9.25
CA ASP A 42 -13.34 24.90 9.14
C ASP A 42 -11.80 24.93 9.03
N LEU A 43 -11.29 25.54 7.95
CA LEU A 43 -9.87 25.66 7.65
C LEU A 43 -9.14 26.59 8.63
N GLU A 44 -9.84 27.45 9.38
CA GLU A 44 -9.22 28.29 10.41
C GLU A 44 -8.66 27.49 11.60
N HIS A 45 -9.15 26.27 11.80
CA HIS A 45 -8.76 25.38 12.90
C HIS A 45 -7.73 24.32 12.49
N TRP A 46 -7.03 24.53 11.37
CA TRP A 46 -6.14 23.51 10.83
C TRP A 46 -4.88 23.34 11.68
N GLN A 47 -4.68 22.14 12.24
CA GLN A 47 -3.46 21.78 12.96
C GLN A 47 -2.35 21.40 11.97
N HIS A 48 -1.51 22.38 11.62
CA HIS A 48 -0.45 22.23 10.63
C HIS A 48 0.48 21.02 10.91
N ASP A 49 0.92 20.87 12.16
CA ASP A 49 1.87 19.83 12.54
C ASP A 49 1.26 18.42 12.45
N GLU A 50 -0.02 18.27 12.81
CA GLU A 50 -0.75 17.00 12.73
C GLU A 50 -0.97 16.58 11.27
N LEU A 51 -1.33 17.54 10.40
CA LEU A 51 -1.43 17.31 8.96
C LEU A 51 -0.08 16.82 8.41
N LEU A 52 1.00 17.52 8.73
CA LEU A 52 2.33 17.17 8.23
C LEU A 52 2.76 15.79 8.73
N ALA A 53 2.53 15.48 10.01
CA ALA A 53 2.82 14.18 10.60
C ALA A 53 2.05 13.05 9.89
N THR A 54 0.77 13.26 9.61
CA THR A 54 -0.07 12.26 8.95
C THR A 54 0.33 12.05 7.48
N LEU A 55 0.65 13.14 6.75
CA LEU A 55 1.16 13.05 5.39
C LEU A 55 2.50 12.29 5.34
N ARG A 56 3.41 12.55 6.29
CA ARG A 56 4.69 11.85 6.41
C ARG A 56 4.49 10.37 6.73
N SER A 57 3.57 10.04 7.63
CA SER A 57 3.22 8.64 7.94
C SER A 57 2.67 7.93 6.70
N LYS A 58 1.83 8.61 5.90
CA LYS A 58 1.34 8.03 4.65
C LYS A 58 2.45 7.75 3.66
N LEU A 59 3.41 8.67 3.52
CA LEU A 59 4.56 8.48 2.65
C LEU A 59 5.35 7.23 3.07
N GLN A 60 5.63 7.07 4.36
CA GLN A 60 6.31 5.87 4.87
C GLN A 60 5.53 4.58 4.59
N SER A 61 4.20 4.60 4.73
CA SER A 61 3.37 3.45 4.37
C SER A 61 3.46 3.10 2.88
N ILE A 62 3.49 4.11 2.00
CA ILE A 62 3.67 3.91 0.56
C ILE A 62 5.06 3.32 0.28
N ASP A 63 6.11 3.85 0.92
CA ASP A 63 7.48 3.36 0.75
C ASP A 63 7.62 1.89 1.15
N LEU A 64 6.99 1.48 2.26
CA LEU A 64 6.94 0.08 2.69
C LEU A 64 6.22 -0.81 1.66
N MET A 65 5.10 -0.34 1.11
CA MET A 65 4.37 -1.07 0.07
C MET A 65 5.20 -1.19 -1.21
N LEU A 66 5.90 -0.12 -1.62
CA LEU A 66 6.81 -0.14 -2.75
C LEU A 66 7.98 -1.10 -2.56
N ALA A 67 8.56 -1.15 -1.36
CA ALA A 67 9.62 -2.11 -1.03
C ALA A 67 9.11 -3.56 -1.16
N GLN A 68 7.93 -3.86 -0.63
CA GLN A 68 7.31 -5.18 -0.74
C GLN A 68 6.99 -5.54 -2.19
N LEU A 69 6.44 -4.61 -2.97
CA LEU A 69 6.16 -4.82 -4.40
C LEU A 69 7.45 -5.02 -5.21
N THR A 70 8.52 -4.30 -4.86
CA THR A 70 9.84 -4.44 -5.50
C THR A 70 10.42 -5.82 -5.21
N LYS A 71 10.36 -6.29 -3.96
CA LYS A 71 10.77 -7.64 -3.58
C LYS A 71 9.96 -8.70 -4.35
N SER A 72 8.64 -8.60 -4.31
CA SER A 72 7.75 -9.54 -5.00
C SER A 72 8.00 -9.57 -6.52
N ARG A 73 8.26 -8.41 -7.13
CA ARG A 73 8.62 -8.31 -8.54
C ARG A 73 9.95 -9.02 -8.85
N ALA A 74 10.95 -8.85 -7.99
CA ALA A 74 12.24 -9.52 -8.15
C ALA A 74 12.10 -11.04 -8.08
N GLU A 75 11.36 -11.55 -7.08
CA GLU A 75 11.07 -12.97 -6.91
C GLU A 75 10.34 -13.56 -8.14
N LEU A 76 9.34 -12.85 -8.66
CA LEU A 76 8.62 -13.27 -9.88
C LEU A 76 9.52 -13.30 -11.12
N ASN A 77 10.39 -12.30 -11.28
CA ASN A 77 11.35 -12.28 -12.39
C ASN A 77 12.35 -13.45 -12.30
N GLU A 78 12.83 -13.77 -11.09
CA GLU A 78 13.72 -14.91 -10.89
C GLU A 78 13.01 -16.22 -11.22
N LEU A 79 11.75 -16.37 -10.78
CA LEU A 79 10.92 -17.52 -11.14
C LEU A 79 10.77 -17.67 -12.66
N ILE A 80 10.47 -16.58 -13.37
CA ILE A 80 10.37 -16.58 -14.83
C ILE A 80 11.69 -17.04 -15.46
N ALA A 81 12.82 -16.49 -15.03
CA ALA A 81 14.13 -16.87 -15.55
C ALA A 81 14.44 -18.36 -15.32
N GLN A 82 14.08 -18.92 -14.15
CA GLN A 82 14.26 -20.34 -13.86
C GLN A 82 13.40 -21.23 -14.77
N ILE A 83 12.17 -20.80 -15.09
CA ILE A 83 11.27 -21.49 -16.01
C ILE A 83 11.82 -21.42 -17.45
N GLU A 84 12.30 -20.26 -17.88
CA GLU A 84 12.87 -20.04 -19.21
C GLU A 84 14.19 -20.78 -19.43
N ALA A 85 14.99 -20.98 -18.37
CA ALA A 85 16.22 -21.78 -18.38
C ALA A 85 15.99 -23.31 -18.52
N ARG A 86 14.86 -23.71 -19.11
CA ARG A 86 14.51 -25.10 -19.41
C ARG A 86 15.49 -25.70 -20.42
N PRO A 87 16.14 -26.83 -20.12
CA PRO A 87 16.92 -27.59 -21.10
C PRO A 87 16.08 -28.05 -22.30
N GLU A 88 16.67 -28.08 -23.49
CA GLU A 88 15.96 -28.40 -24.75
C GLU A 88 15.34 -29.82 -24.76
N ASP A 89 15.90 -30.74 -23.99
CA ASP A 89 15.46 -32.13 -23.84
C ASP A 89 14.43 -32.34 -22.71
N MET A 90 14.01 -31.26 -22.02
CA MET A 90 13.13 -31.34 -20.87
C MET A 90 11.69 -30.93 -21.20
N ASP A 91 10.72 -31.78 -20.87
CA ASP A 91 9.30 -31.45 -20.99
C ASP A 91 8.85 -30.38 -19.96
N CYS A 92 7.70 -29.76 -20.22
CA CYS A 92 7.17 -28.67 -19.38
C CYS A 92 6.84 -29.11 -17.94
N ALA A 93 6.32 -30.33 -17.75
CA ALA A 93 5.97 -30.84 -16.43
C ALA A 93 7.22 -31.15 -15.59
N SER A 94 8.27 -31.67 -16.21
CA SER A 94 9.58 -31.91 -15.62
C SER A 94 10.26 -30.59 -15.24
N ASN A 95 10.16 -29.57 -16.10
CA ASN A 95 10.64 -28.22 -15.79
C ASN A 95 9.90 -27.59 -14.59
N ALA A 96 8.57 -27.70 -14.55
CA ALA A 96 7.76 -27.17 -13.45
C ALA A 96 8.11 -27.85 -12.11
N ARG A 97 8.31 -29.18 -12.10
CA ARG A 97 8.75 -29.90 -10.89
C ARG A 97 10.13 -29.45 -10.42
N ARG A 98 11.07 -29.23 -11.34
CA ARG A 98 12.43 -28.72 -11.04
C ARG A 98 12.39 -27.32 -10.41
N VAL A 99 11.60 -26.42 -10.97
CA VAL A 99 11.47 -25.05 -10.45
C VAL A 99 10.81 -25.06 -9.06
N LEU A 100 9.71 -25.82 -8.88
CA LEU A 100 9.02 -25.91 -7.59
C LEU A 100 9.87 -26.53 -6.47
N SER A 101 10.77 -27.47 -6.80
CA SER A 101 11.69 -28.03 -5.81
C SER A 101 12.78 -27.03 -5.40
N GLN A 102 13.26 -26.21 -6.33
CA GLN A 102 14.23 -25.13 -6.05
C GLN A 102 13.61 -24.03 -5.17
N MET A 103 12.36 -23.63 -5.42
CA MET A 103 11.66 -22.64 -4.59
C MET A 103 11.47 -23.09 -3.14
N ARG A 104 11.18 -24.38 -2.89
CA ARG A 104 11.03 -24.92 -1.52
C ARG A 104 12.33 -24.89 -0.71
N LEU A 105 13.48 -24.93 -1.38
CA LEU A 105 14.79 -24.86 -0.71
C LEU A 105 15.17 -23.43 -0.31
N LEU A 106 14.65 -22.41 -1.00
CA LEU A 106 14.86 -20.99 -0.69
C LEU A 106 13.94 -20.48 0.44
N GLY A 107 12.80 -21.13 0.68
CA GLY A 107 11.82 -20.76 1.72
C GLY A 107 12.11 -21.29 3.14
N GLN A 108 13.25 -21.96 3.37
CA GLN A 108 13.63 -22.54 4.67
C GLN A 108 14.66 -21.67 5.44
N GLY A 109 14.61 -20.34 5.28
CA GLY A 109 15.60 -19.41 5.81
C GLY A 109 15.25 -18.61 7.08
N ASP A 110 13.99 -18.58 7.54
CA ASP A 110 13.54 -17.62 8.59
C ASP A 110 12.88 -18.28 9.82
N GLU A 111 13.36 -19.44 10.26
CA GLU A 111 12.99 -20.03 11.57
C GLU A 111 14.27 -20.43 12.33
N ALA A 112 15.02 -19.44 12.80
CA ALA A 112 16.14 -19.64 13.71
C ALA A 112 16.09 -18.63 14.87
N GLY A 113 15.24 -18.95 15.85
CA GLY A 113 15.54 -18.74 17.28
C GLY A 113 15.41 -17.31 17.81
N GLU A 114 14.26 -17.02 18.39
CA GLU A 114 14.17 -16.07 19.50
C GLU A 114 14.67 -16.75 20.79
N PRO A 115 15.63 -16.15 21.53
CA PRO A 115 15.72 -16.41 22.95
C PRO A 115 15.58 -15.12 23.78
N ASP A 116 14.69 -15.26 24.77
CA ASP A 116 14.86 -14.82 26.15
C ASP A 116 14.55 -13.35 26.50
N GLN A 117 13.33 -13.13 26.99
CA GLN A 117 13.01 -11.99 27.86
C GLN A 117 13.37 -12.34 29.30
N PRO A 118 14.23 -11.56 29.98
CA PRO A 118 14.29 -11.61 31.43
C PRO A 118 13.17 -10.77 32.04
N ARG A 119 12.41 -11.42 32.91
CA ARG A 119 11.51 -10.78 33.88
C ARG A 119 12.32 -9.94 34.87
N SER A 120 11.85 -8.72 35.15
CA SER A 120 11.97 -8.05 36.45
C SER A 120 10.86 -7.02 36.59
#